data_AF-A0A947R8L6-F1
#
_entry.id   AF-A0A947R8L6-F1
#
_cell.length_a   1.000
_cell.length_b   1.000
_cell.length_c   1.000
_cell.angle_alpha   90.00
_cell.angle_beta   90.00
_cell.angle_gamma   90.00
#
_symmetry.space_group_name_H-M   'P 1'
#
loop_
_entity.id
_entity.type
_entity.pdbx_description
1 polymer ?
#
loop_
_entity_poly.entity_id
_entity_poly.type
_entity_poly.pdbx_seq_one_letter_code
_entity_poly.pdbx_strand_id
1 'polypeptide(L)'
;MHGKLSIQSKTKDTDSKNLLKMKELSEITEVSSGTIRYYIQQGLLPQPYRPHKNMAYYDESYIDKIKLIKDLQQNHYLPLSVIKMIIEESGYDPTKIKAWLNQSEDFSWFESKMEENGVESMTKEELLEFSRIDPEDFHAAVKYNMLLPDKNGRFDRESIKLAMFASELRKIGLTVERGFAIEFLVLHYEMLEFIARKEIDVFAKSILNNDMTAQEVQELADKTLDIAYQLAPIVHRRFLRKFLNEMRMNGN
;
A
#
# COMPACT_ATOMS: atom_id res chain seq x y z
N MET A 1 -38.68 -11.30 57.86
CA MET A 1 -38.69 -11.63 56.42
C MET A 1 -38.61 -10.33 55.63
N HIS A 2 -37.38 -9.86 55.40
CA HIS A 2 -37.04 -8.79 54.45
C HIS A 2 -37.14 -9.41 53.04
N GLY A 3 -37.82 -8.85 52.05
CA GLY A 3 -37.59 -7.54 51.44
C GLY A 3 -36.58 -7.68 50.30
N LYS A 4 -37.03 -7.65 49.03
CA LYS A 4 -36.35 -7.04 47.87
C LYS A 4 -37.13 -7.21 46.54
N LEU A 5 -37.55 -6.05 46.02
CA LEU A 5 -37.36 -5.55 44.65
C LEU A 5 -38.17 -6.14 43.50
N SER A 6 -39.29 -5.46 43.24
CA SER A 6 -39.69 -4.99 41.91
C SER A 6 -38.54 -4.28 41.18
N ILE A 7 -38.35 -4.58 39.89
CA ILE A 7 -37.88 -3.69 38.78
C ILE A 7 -38.25 -4.47 37.50
N GLN A 8 -39.40 -4.15 36.90
CA GLN A 8 -39.49 -3.36 35.67
C GLN A 8 -38.68 -3.91 34.49
N SER A 9 -39.44 -4.50 33.57
CA SER A 9 -39.26 -4.39 32.12
C SER A 9 -38.64 -3.06 31.70
N LYS A 10 -37.41 -3.09 31.17
CA LYS A 10 -36.84 -2.01 30.35
C LYS A 10 -35.52 -2.45 29.71
N THR A 11 -35.59 -2.81 28.43
CA THR A 11 -34.64 -2.44 27.37
C THR A 11 -35.43 -2.53 26.06
N LYS A 12 -36.24 -1.50 25.72
CA LYS A 12 -35.86 -0.42 24.77
C LYS A 12 -35.22 -1.02 23.53
N ASP A 13 -35.91 -1.24 22.40
CA ASP A 13 -36.65 -0.27 21.59
C ASP A 13 -35.83 0.97 21.23
N THR A 14 -34.63 0.73 20.70
CA THR A 14 -33.80 1.70 19.99
C THR A 14 -32.95 0.90 19.01
N ASP A 15 -33.07 1.18 17.70
CA ASP A 15 -32.22 0.76 16.56
C ASP A 15 -32.93 0.08 15.37
N SER A 16 -34.26 0.09 15.31
CA SER A 16 -34.99 -0.28 14.07
C SER A 16 -35.06 0.85 13.04
N LYS A 17 -34.40 2.00 13.26
CA LYS A 17 -34.67 3.22 12.50
C LYS A 17 -33.76 3.55 11.32
N ASN A 18 -32.63 2.88 11.12
CA ASN A 18 -31.69 3.22 10.03
C ASN A 18 -31.07 1.98 9.34
N LEU A 19 -31.90 0.97 9.02
CA LEU A 19 -31.48 -0.19 8.25
C LEU A 19 -31.67 0.05 6.74
N LEU A 20 -30.57 0.10 6.01
CA LEU A 20 -30.51 0.32 4.58
C LEU A 20 -30.62 -1.00 3.80
N LYS A 21 -31.16 -0.93 2.59
CA LYS A 21 -31.08 -2.00 1.59
C LYS A 21 -29.81 -1.84 0.74
N MET A 22 -29.38 -2.94 0.11
CA MET A 22 -28.18 -2.95 -0.74
C MET A 22 -28.20 -1.86 -1.83
N LYS A 23 -29.36 -1.61 -2.46
CA LYS A 23 -29.49 -0.57 -3.49
C LYS A 23 -29.19 0.82 -2.92
N GLU A 24 -29.80 1.17 -1.79
CA GLU A 24 -29.62 2.44 -1.10
C GLU A 24 -28.15 2.61 -0.66
N LEU A 25 -27.56 1.55 -0.07
CA LEU A 25 -26.15 1.58 0.33
C LEU A 25 -25.21 1.77 -0.86
N SER A 26 -25.51 1.13 -2.00
CA SER A 26 -24.76 1.26 -3.25
C SER A 26 -24.83 2.67 -3.83
N GLU A 27 -26.01 3.29 -3.79
CA GLU A 27 -26.22 4.67 -4.25
C GLU A 27 -25.50 5.68 -3.35
N ILE A 28 -25.61 5.55 -2.03
CA ILE A 28 -24.99 6.47 -1.06
C ILE A 28 -23.46 6.40 -1.07
N THR A 29 -22.89 5.21 -1.23
CA THR A 29 -21.44 5.00 -1.20
C THR A 29 -20.77 5.12 -2.56
N GLU A 30 -21.57 5.20 -3.64
CA GLU A 30 -21.11 5.12 -5.03
C GLU A 30 -20.28 3.85 -5.32
N VAL A 31 -20.54 2.77 -4.59
CA VAL A 31 -19.88 1.48 -4.77
C VAL A 31 -20.91 0.48 -5.27
N SER A 32 -20.58 -0.26 -6.33
CA SER A 32 -21.51 -1.22 -6.92
C SER A 32 -21.94 -2.30 -5.91
N SER A 33 -23.20 -2.76 -6.01
CA SER A 33 -23.69 -3.86 -5.17
C SER A 33 -22.87 -5.16 -5.30
N GLY A 34 -22.20 -5.37 -6.44
CA GLY A 34 -21.26 -6.47 -6.65
C GLY A 34 -20.02 -6.33 -5.78
N THR A 35 -19.42 -5.14 -5.76
CA THR A 35 -18.24 -4.80 -4.96
C THR A 35 -18.54 -4.87 -3.45
N ILE A 36 -19.69 -4.37 -3.01
CA ILE A 36 -20.09 -4.45 -1.58
C ILE A 36 -20.24 -5.91 -1.14
N ARG A 37 -20.90 -6.75 -1.96
CA ARG A 37 -20.97 -8.20 -1.69
C ARG A 37 -19.60 -8.85 -1.64
N TYR A 38 -18.70 -8.44 -2.52
CA TYR A 38 -17.33 -8.93 -2.52
C TYR A 38 -16.58 -8.54 -1.24
N TYR A 39 -16.71 -7.31 -0.74
CA TYR A 39 -16.13 -6.91 0.54
C TYR A 39 -16.64 -7.75 1.71
N ILE A 40 -17.94 -8.03 1.76
CA ILE A 40 -18.54 -8.91 2.77
C ILE A 40 -17.99 -10.34 2.65
N GLN A 41 -17.87 -10.88 1.44
CA GLN A 41 -17.31 -12.22 1.20
C GLN A 41 -15.84 -12.32 1.61
N GLN A 42 -15.06 -11.26 1.38
CA GLN A 42 -13.65 -11.21 1.77
C GLN A 42 -13.47 -10.91 3.28
N GLY A 43 -14.54 -10.55 3.99
CA GLY A 43 -14.52 -10.23 5.42
C GLY A 43 -14.10 -8.79 5.74
N LEU A 44 -14.04 -7.90 4.76
CA LEU A 44 -13.76 -6.46 4.97
C LEU A 44 -14.99 -5.68 5.44
N LEU A 45 -16.16 -6.30 5.43
CA LEU A 45 -17.37 -5.77 6.02
C LEU A 45 -18.00 -6.86 6.88
N PRO A 46 -18.73 -6.49 7.94
CA PRO A 46 -19.46 -7.46 8.73
C PRO A 46 -20.51 -8.20 7.88
N GLN A 47 -21.05 -9.29 8.43
CA GLN A 47 -22.19 -9.94 7.79
C GLN A 47 -23.45 -9.09 8.02
N PRO A 48 -24.30 -8.89 6.99
CA PRO A 48 -25.51 -8.11 7.12
C PRO A 48 -26.58 -8.87 7.91
N TYR A 49 -27.53 -8.12 8.48
CA TYR A 49 -28.68 -8.73 9.14
C TYR A 49 -29.61 -9.35 8.10
N ARG A 50 -29.89 -10.66 8.24
CA ARG A 50 -30.70 -11.43 7.29
C ARG A 50 -31.90 -12.08 7.98
N PRO A 51 -33.03 -11.36 8.11
CA PRO A 51 -34.24 -11.95 8.69
C PRO A 51 -34.86 -13.02 7.79
N HIS A 52 -34.62 -12.96 6.47
CA HIS A 52 -35.10 -13.93 5.49
C HIS A 52 -34.05 -14.20 4.41
N LYS A 53 -34.16 -15.35 3.73
CA LYS A 53 -33.19 -15.84 2.73
C LYS A 53 -32.86 -14.82 1.62
N ASN A 54 -33.83 -14.00 1.23
CA ASN A 54 -33.70 -13.01 0.15
C ASN A 54 -33.63 -11.55 0.66
N MET A 55 -33.47 -11.34 1.97
CA MET A 55 -33.52 -10.01 2.58
C MET A 55 -32.29 -9.78 3.44
N ALA A 56 -31.52 -8.75 3.10
CA ALA A 56 -30.34 -8.33 3.83
C ALA A 56 -30.43 -6.84 4.13
N TYR A 57 -30.18 -6.47 5.38
CA TYR A 57 -30.17 -5.11 5.87
C TYR A 57 -28.80 -4.74 6.41
N TYR A 58 -28.44 -3.47 6.20
CA TYR A 58 -27.16 -2.88 6.55
C TYR A 58 -27.43 -1.69 7.45
N ASP A 59 -26.81 -1.65 8.63
CA ASP A 59 -26.83 -0.44 9.45
C ASP A 59 -25.95 0.65 8.82
N GLU A 60 -26.11 1.89 9.29
CA GLU A 60 -25.39 3.07 8.75
C GLU A 60 -23.88 2.96 8.83
N SER A 61 -23.31 2.16 9.76
CA SER A 61 -21.85 2.03 9.86
C SER A 61 -21.23 1.43 8.60
N TYR A 62 -22.00 0.74 7.77
CA TYR A 62 -21.53 0.26 6.47
C TYR A 62 -21.11 1.40 5.54
N ILE A 63 -21.76 2.58 5.62
CA ILE A 63 -21.42 3.71 4.76
C ILE A 63 -19.97 4.14 5.02
N ASP A 64 -19.63 4.39 6.29
CA ASP A 64 -18.31 4.86 6.66
C ASP A 64 -17.24 3.79 6.43
N LYS A 65 -17.55 2.52 6.71
CA LYS A 65 -16.64 1.39 6.43
C LYS A 65 -16.36 1.24 4.93
N ILE A 66 -17.38 1.37 4.08
CA ILE A 66 -17.21 1.30 2.62
C ILE A 66 -16.39 2.49 2.11
N LYS A 67 -16.65 3.70 2.59
CA LYS A 67 -15.89 4.89 2.23
C LYS A 67 -14.42 4.77 2.66
N LEU A 68 -14.15 4.28 3.86
CA LEU A 68 -12.82 4.01 4.36
C LEU A 68 -12.07 2.97 3.49
N ILE A 69 -12.72 1.85 3.14
CA ILE A 69 -12.11 0.86 2.23
C ILE A 69 -11.80 1.49 0.87
N LYS A 70 -12.71 2.31 0.33
CA LYS A 70 -12.52 3.02 -0.95
C LYS A 70 -11.33 3.97 -0.87
N ASP A 71 -11.23 4.76 0.20
CA ASP A 71 -10.13 5.68 0.47
C ASP A 71 -8.77 4.95 0.56
N LEU A 72 -8.69 3.87 1.35
CA LEU A 72 -7.48 3.04 1.47
C LEU A 72 -7.05 2.39 0.15
N GLN A 73 -8.00 2.08 -0.74
CA GLN A 73 -7.68 1.54 -2.06
C GLN A 73 -7.23 2.61 -3.06
N GLN A 74 -7.90 3.77 -3.05
CA GLN A 74 -7.76 4.82 -4.07
C GLN A 74 -6.64 5.80 -3.74
N ASN A 75 -6.55 6.24 -2.49
CA ASN A 75 -5.59 7.26 -2.06
C ASN A 75 -4.33 6.64 -1.45
N HIS A 76 -4.46 5.49 -0.77
CA HIS A 76 -3.34 4.77 -0.16
C HIS A 76 -2.88 3.54 -0.95
N TYR A 77 -3.53 3.23 -2.06
CA TYR A 77 -3.06 2.20 -2.97
C TYR A 77 -2.88 0.81 -2.30
N LEU A 78 -3.75 0.46 -1.35
CA LEU A 78 -3.64 -0.80 -0.62
C LEU A 78 -4.43 -1.94 -1.28
N PRO A 79 -3.90 -3.18 -1.33
CA PRO A 79 -4.67 -4.35 -1.73
C PRO A 79 -5.65 -4.78 -0.61
N LEU A 80 -6.77 -5.40 -0.99
CA LEU A 80 -7.84 -5.78 -0.03
C LEU A 80 -7.39 -6.72 1.08
N SER A 81 -6.40 -7.58 0.83
CA SER A 81 -5.81 -8.44 1.86
C SER A 81 -5.11 -7.65 2.96
N VAL A 82 -4.40 -6.58 2.59
CA VAL A 82 -3.74 -5.68 3.54
C VAL A 82 -4.79 -4.84 4.25
N ILE A 83 -5.76 -4.28 3.53
CA ILE A 83 -6.86 -3.52 4.14
C ILE A 83 -7.61 -4.36 5.17
N LYS A 84 -7.83 -5.65 4.89
CA LYS A 84 -8.45 -6.56 5.85
C LYS A 84 -7.63 -6.69 7.14
N MET A 85 -6.32 -6.89 7.05
CA MET A 85 -5.42 -6.96 8.21
C MET A 85 -5.47 -5.68 9.04
N ILE A 86 -5.41 -4.51 8.37
CA ILE A 86 -5.56 -3.20 9.01
C ILE A 86 -6.87 -3.15 9.80
N ILE A 87 -7.97 -3.51 9.15
CA ILE A 87 -9.31 -3.48 9.73
C ILE A 87 -9.43 -4.44 10.92
N GLU A 88 -8.85 -5.63 10.84
CA GLU A 88 -8.86 -6.63 11.92
C GLU A 88 -8.10 -6.14 13.16
N GLU A 89 -6.97 -5.45 12.96
CA GLU A 89 -6.15 -4.90 14.05
C GLU A 89 -6.71 -3.58 14.62
N SER A 90 -7.18 -2.69 13.75
CA SER A 90 -7.66 -1.35 14.13
C SER A 90 -9.13 -1.31 14.53
N GLY A 91 -9.95 -2.25 14.08
CA GLY A 91 -11.39 -2.24 14.29
C GLY A 91 -12.11 -1.09 13.56
N TYR A 92 -11.63 -0.68 12.39
CA TYR A 92 -12.13 0.48 11.62
C TYR A 92 -11.92 1.86 12.31
N ASP A 93 -11.13 1.94 13.39
CA ASP A 93 -10.83 3.19 14.08
C ASP A 93 -9.90 4.07 13.24
N PRO A 94 -10.34 5.25 12.76
CA PRO A 94 -9.52 6.11 11.90
C PRO A 94 -8.20 6.54 12.56
N THR A 95 -8.15 6.65 13.89
CA THR A 95 -6.92 7.02 14.62
C THR A 95 -5.92 5.88 14.57
N LYS A 96 -6.38 4.64 14.76
CA LYS A 96 -5.53 3.45 14.66
C LYS A 96 -5.17 3.10 13.23
N ILE A 97 -6.04 3.38 12.26
CA ILE A 97 -5.72 3.21 10.84
C ILE A 97 -4.73 4.26 10.39
N LYS A 98 -4.89 5.51 10.79
CA LYS A 98 -3.89 6.55 10.54
C LYS A 98 -2.58 6.22 11.25
N ALA A 99 -2.65 5.73 12.49
CA ALA A 99 -1.49 5.17 13.17
C ALA A 99 -0.92 3.99 12.40
N TRP A 100 -1.70 3.06 11.85
CA TRP A 100 -1.24 1.92 11.03
C TRP A 100 -0.60 2.37 9.71
N LEU A 101 -1.20 3.34 9.03
CA LEU A 101 -0.67 3.94 7.80
C LEU A 101 0.66 4.66 8.10
N ASN A 102 0.76 5.30 9.26
CA ASN A 102 1.99 5.91 9.76
C ASN A 102 2.97 4.87 10.36
N GLN A 103 2.44 3.74 10.86
CA GLN A 103 3.06 2.49 11.32
C GLN A 103 3.20 1.48 10.17
N SER A 104 3.22 1.95 8.92
CA SER A 104 4.23 1.48 7.97
C SER A 104 5.63 1.94 8.45
N GLU A 105 5.87 1.61 9.71
CA GLU A 105 7.01 1.81 10.61
C GLU A 105 8.11 0.81 10.28
N ASP A 106 8.12 0.26 9.06
CA ASP A 106 9.30 -0.34 8.47
C ASP A 106 9.96 0.58 7.45
N PHE A 107 9.40 1.75 7.10
CA PHE A 107 10.10 2.76 6.29
C PHE A 107 10.11 4.16 6.95
N SER A 108 9.05 4.54 7.67
CA SER A 108 8.97 5.88 8.29
C SER A 108 9.99 6.09 9.42
N TRP A 109 10.22 5.07 10.26
CA TRP A 109 11.27 5.11 11.29
C TRP A 109 12.68 5.21 10.71
N PHE A 110 12.91 4.64 9.53
CA PHE A 110 14.20 4.70 8.85
C PHE A 110 14.49 6.11 8.35
N GLU A 111 13.50 6.75 7.74
CA GLU A 111 13.61 8.17 7.35
C GLU A 111 13.85 9.05 8.59
N SER A 112 13.09 8.86 9.67
CA SER A 112 13.27 9.61 10.92
C SER A 112 14.67 9.41 11.50
N LYS A 113 15.18 8.17 11.54
CA LYS A 113 16.51 7.87 12.06
C LYS A 113 17.63 8.43 11.17
N MET A 114 17.43 8.46 9.85
CA MET A 114 18.36 9.08 8.91
C MET A 114 18.38 10.61 9.07
N GLU A 115 17.21 11.22 9.23
CA GLU A 115 17.05 12.67 9.44
C GLU A 115 17.58 13.14 10.79
N GLU A 116 17.28 12.41 11.87
CA GLU A 116 17.79 12.69 13.23
C GLU A 116 19.32 12.67 13.30
N ASN A 117 19.94 11.76 12.56
CA ASN A 117 21.40 11.61 12.54
C ASN A 117 22.07 12.38 11.39
N GLY A 118 21.30 13.09 10.55
CA GLY A 118 21.82 13.82 9.38
C GLY A 118 22.59 12.93 8.40
N VAL A 119 22.17 11.67 8.24
CA VAL A 119 22.90 10.69 7.43
C VAL A 119 22.52 10.84 5.96
N GLU A 120 23.42 11.46 5.20
CA GLU A 120 23.27 11.64 3.75
C GLU A 120 23.92 10.50 2.94
N SER A 121 24.92 9.82 3.51
CA SER A 121 25.56 8.67 2.87
C SER A 121 26.30 7.78 3.86
N MET A 122 26.57 6.53 3.48
CA MET A 122 27.29 5.52 4.28
C MET A 122 28.44 4.88 3.49
N THR A 123 29.53 4.52 4.17
CA THR A 123 30.51 3.56 3.65
C THR A 123 29.88 2.17 3.49
N LYS A 124 30.58 1.25 2.81
CA LYS A 124 30.17 -0.16 2.73
C LYS A 124 29.97 -0.76 4.13
N GLU A 125 30.91 -0.53 5.03
CA GLU A 125 30.91 -1.10 6.38
C GLU A 125 29.72 -0.58 7.19
N GLU A 126 29.50 0.74 7.19
CA GLU A 126 28.36 1.39 7.84
C GLU A 126 27.03 0.86 7.27
N LEU A 127 26.92 0.72 5.94
CA LEU A 127 25.71 0.25 5.30
C LEU A 127 25.39 -1.21 5.65
N LEU A 128 26.39 -2.11 5.62
CA LEU A 128 26.21 -3.51 6.01
C LEU A 128 25.76 -3.63 7.47
N GLU A 129 26.36 -2.85 8.37
CA GLU A 129 25.98 -2.84 9.79
C GLU A 129 24.57 -2.27 9.99
N PHE A 130 24.26 -1.14 9.36
CA PHE A 130 23.01 -0.42 9.57
C PHE A 130 21.80 -1.14 8.94
N SER A 131 21.91 -1.51 7.67
CA SER A 131 20.81 -2.15 6.93
C SER A 131 20.64 -3.63 7.27
N ARG A 132 21.71 -4.27 7.77
CA ARG A 132 21.80 -5.72 7.96
C ARG A 132 21.49 -6.52 6.69
N ILE A 133 21.70 -5.93 5.51
CA ILE A 133 21.62 -6.66 4.26
C ILE A 133 22.62 -7.83 4.29
N ASP A 134 22.23 -8.97 3.73
CA ASP A 134 23.14 -10.09 3.57
C ASP A 134 24.34 -9.68 2.68
N PRO A 135 25.59 -10.06 3.04
CA PRO A 135 26.75 -9.69 2.25
C PRO A 135 26.67 -10.15 0.79
N GLU A 136 26.15 -11.33 0.48
CA GLU A 136 26.01 -11.81 -0.90
C GLU A 136 25.00 -10.97 -1.67
N ASP A 137 23.86 -10.67 -1.04
CA ASP A 137 22.84 -9.77 -1.60
C ASP A 137 23.42 -8.37 -1.87
N PHE A 138 24.23 -7.82 -0.96
CA PHE A 138 24.92 -6.56 -1.17
C PHE A 138 25.84 -6.59 -2.39
N HIS A 139 26.69 -7.62 -2.53
CA HIS A 139 27.62 -7.71 -3.65
C HIS A 139 26.88 -7.84 -4.99
N ALA A 140 25.79 -8.62 -5.03
CA ALA A 140 24.93 -8.71 -6.20
C ALA A 140 24.28 -7.36 -6.52
N ALA A 141 23.68 -6.70 -5.53
CA ALA A 141 23.01 -5.42 -5.72
C ALA A 141 23.96 -4.31 -6.21
N VAL A 142 25.22 -4.29 -5.75
CA VAL A 142 26.25 -3.39 -6.29
C VAL A 142 26.65 -3.79 -7.72
N LYS A 143 26.87 -5.08 -7.97
CA LYS A 143 27.24 -5.60 -9.31
C LYS A 143 26.22 -5.23 -10.38
N TYR A 144 24.93 -5.22 -10.02
CA TYR A 144 23.83 -4.90 -10.93
C TYR A 144 23.36 -3.43 -10.82
N ASN A 145 24.17 -2.54 -10.25
CA ASN A 145 23.89 -1.10 -10.15
C ASN A 145 22.60 -0.73 -9.39
N MET A 146 22.04 -1.65 -8.60
CA MET A 146 20.92 -1.34 -7.70
C MET A 146 21.39 -0.51 -6.49
N LEU A 147 22.60 -0.78 -6.00
CA LEU A 147 23.29 0.04 -4.99
C LEU A 147 24.48 0.73 -5.64
N LEU A 148 24.48 2.06 -5.64
CA LEU A 148 25.44 2.86 -6.40
C LEU A 148 26.44 3.54 -5.47
N PRO A 149 27.70 3.08 -5.40
CA PRO A 149 28.72 3.82 -4.70
C PRO A 149 29.14 5.06 -5.50
N ASP A 150 29.34 6.18 -4.82
CA ASP A 150 29.96 7.37 -5.37
C ASP A 150 31.46 7.13 -5.66
N LYS A 151 32.14 8.16 -6.20
CA LYS A 151 33.58 8.12 -6.48
C LYS A 151 34.47 7.80 -5.26
N ASN A 152 33.95 7.98 -4.05
CA ASN A 152 34.65 7.72 -2.79
C ASN A 152 34.21 6.39 -2.15
N GLY A 153 33.36 5.60 -2.82
CA GLY A 153 32.84 4.33 -2.30
C GLY A 153 31.69 4.49 -1.29
N ARG A 154 31.02 5.65 -1.23
CA ARG A 154 29.89 5.92 -0.33
C ARG A 154 28.55 5.73 -1.03
N PHE A 155 27.56 5.24 -0.30
CA PHE A 155 26.20 4.96 -0.75
C PHE A 155 25.25 6.05 -0.25
N ASP A 156 24.42 6.57 -1.13
CA ASP A 156 23.42 7.60 -0.87
C ASP A 156 22.19 7.07 -0.12
N ARG A 157 21.24 7.98 0.19
CA ARG A 157 20.01 7.66 0.93
C ARG A 157 19.17 6.61 0.21
N GLU A 158 19.10 6.68 -1.11
CA GLU A 158 18.38 5.74 -1.96
C GLU A 158 18.98 4.34 -1.88
N SER A 159 20.30 4.22 -2.01
CA SER A 159 21.02 2.95 -1.86
C SER A 159 20.84 2.38 -0.45
N ILE A 160 20.91 3.22 0.58
CA ILE A 160 20.66 2.81 1.96
C ILE A 160 19.26 2.17 2.10
N LYS A 161 18.22 2.86 1.61
CA LYS A 161 16.82 2.36 1.64
C LYS A 161 16.65 1.05 0.86
N LEU A 162 17.25 0.94 -0.32
CA LEU A 162 17.18 -0.28 -1.14
C LEU A 162 17.84 -1.47 -0.44
N ALA A 163 18.97 -1.26 0.25
CA ALA A 163 19.63 -2.31 1.00
C ALA A 163 18.77 -2.80 2.18
N MET A 164 18.06 -1.88 2.83
CA MET A 164 17.17 -2.18 3.94
C MET A 164 15.92 -2.93 3.47
N PHE A 165 15.38 -2.55 2.31
CA PHE A 165 14.30 -3.32 1.67
C PHE A 165 14.70 -4.77 1.41
N ALA A 166 15.91 -4.99 0.88
CA ALA A 166 16.44 -6.33 0.66
C ALA A 166 16.53 -7.15 1.96
N SER A 167 17.01 -6.53 3.05
CA SER A 167 17.06 -7.13 4.39
C SER A 167 15.67 -7.53 4.92
N GLU A 168 14.66 -6.66 4.75
CA GLU A 168 13.30 -6.95 5.20
C GLU A 168 12.67 -8.14 4.47
N LEU A 169 12.92 -8.30 3.17
CA LEU A 169 12.42 -9.44 2.41
C LEU A 169 12.96 -10.77 2.99
N ARG A 170 14.22 -10.80 3.42
CA ARG A 170 14.79 -11.97 4.10
C ARG A 170 14.10 -12.23 5.44
N LYS A 171 13.87 -11.20 6.25
CA LYS A 171 13.20 -11.33 7.57
C LYS A 171 11.79 -11.89 7.47
N ILE A 172 11.03 -11.51 6.45
CA ILE A 172 9.66 -12.04 6.22
C ILE A 172 9.65 -13.41 5.53
N GLY A 173 10.83 -14.00 5.29
CA GLY A 173 10.97 -15.35 4.75
C GLY A 173 10.89 -15.44 3.24
N LEU A 174 11.15 -14.34 2.50
CA LEU A 174 11.46 -14.40 1.07
C LEU A 174 12.96 -14.63 0.93
N THR A 175 13.36 -15.89 1.05
CA THR A 175 14.77 -16.32 1.04
C THR A 175 15.16 -16.96 -0.29
N VAL A 176 16.47 -17.09 -0.53
CA VAL A 176 17.02 -17.72 -1.74
C VAL A 176 16.52 -19.16 -1.89
N GLU A 177 16.44 -19.91 -0.79
CA GLU A 177 15.98 -21.31 -0.77
C GLU A 177 14.51 -21.46 -1.20
N ARG A 178 13.72 -20.40 -1.01
CA ARG A 178 12.31 -20.32 -1.44
C ARG A 178 12.16 -19.76 -2.86
N GLY A 179 13.27 -19.55 -3.57
CA GLY A 179 13.30 -19.03 -4.93
C GLY A 179 13.30 -17.51 -5.04
N PHE A 180 13.49 -16.79 -3.92
CA PHE A 180 13.52 -15.32 -3.89
C PHE A 180 14.95 -14.80 -3.81
N ALA A 181 15.74 -15.05 -4.85
CA ALA A 181 17.08 -14.50 -4.97
C ALA A 181 17.04 -12.97 -5.16
N ILE A 182 18.10 -12.25 -4.79
CA ILE A 182 18.15 -10.78 -4.90
C ILE A 182 18.04 -10.30 -6.35
N GLU A 183 18.43 -11.14 -7.31
CA GLU A 183 18.27 -10.90 -8.74
C GLU A 183 16.81 -10.65 -9.13
N PHE A 184 15.85 -11.16 -8.36
CA PHE A 184 14.45 -10.82 -8.56
C PHE A 184 14.20 -9.32 -8.30
N LEU A 185 14.78 -8.74 -7.26
CA LEU A 185 14.68 -7.30 -6.99
C LEU A 185 15.47 -6.47 -7.99
N VAL A 186 16.65 -6.94 -8.37
CA VAL A 186 17.45 -6.32 -9.44
C VAL A 186 16.63 -6.21 -10.71
N LEU A 187 15.91 -7.26 -11.11
CA LEU A 187 15.03 -7.21 -12.28
C LEU A 187 13.95 -6.13 -12.15
N HIS A 188 13.37 -5.94 -10.96
CA HIS A 188 12.40 -4.87 -10.74
C HIS A 188 13.05 -3.49 -10.87
N TYR A 189 14.25 -3.33 -10.30
CA TYR A 189 15.03 -2.09 -10.38
C TYR A 189 15.37 -1.74 -11.82
N GLU A 190 15.94 -2.67 -12.59
CA GLU A 190 16.33 -2.45 -13.99
C GLU A 190 15.13 -2.08 -14.86
N MET A 191 13.97 -2.70 -14.64
CA MET A 191 12.75 -2.39 -15.38
C MET A 191 12.22 -0.99 -15.05
N LEU A 192 12.27 -0.58 -13.78
CA LEU A 192 11.86 0.75 -13.36
C LEU A 192 12.85 1.81 -13.86
N GLU A 193 14.15 1.54 -13.80
CA GLU A 193 15.19 2.39 -14.38
C GLU A 193 14.97 2.59 -15.89
N PHE A 194 14.68 1.49 -16.61
CA PHE A 194 14.37 1.56 -18.03
C PHE A 194 13.16 2.45 -18.31
N ILE A 195 12.09 2.31 -17.54
CA ILE A 195 10.88 3.15 -17.67
C ILE A 195 11.22 4.62 -17.41
N ALA A 196 11.91 4.92 -16.30
CA ALA A 196 12.29 6.28 -15.94
C ALA A 196 13.16 6.95 -17.02
N ARG A 197 14.12 6.20 -17.59
CA ARG A 197 14.93 6.69 -18.72
C ARG A 197 14.06 7.01 -19.95
N LYS A 198 13.06 6.18 -20.26
CA LYS A 198 12.15 6.44 -21.37
C LYS A 198 11.25 7.64 -21.12
N GLU A 199 10.81 7.85 -19.89
CA GLU A 199 10.03 9.04 -19.51
C GLU A 199 10.84 10.32 -19.72
N ILE A 200 12.08 10.34 -19.23
CA ILE A 200 13.00 11.47 -19.43
C ILE A 200 13.32 11.68 -20.91
N ASP A 201 13.56 10.63 -21.69
CA ASP A 201 13.81 10.73 -23.14
C ASP A 201 12.64 11.38 -23.87
N VAL A 202 11.40 10.97 -23.54
CA VAL A 202 10.18 11.52 -24.14
C VAL A 202 9.99 12.97 -23.74
N PHE A 203 10.19 13.28 -22.45
CA PHE A 203 10.09 14.63 -21.92
C PHE A 203 11.12 15.58 -22.55
N ALA A 204 12.38 15.16 -22.62
CA ALA A 204 13.46 15.92 -23.24
C ALA A 204 13.20 16.20 -24.73
N LYS A 205 12.72 15.20 -25.48
CA LYS A 205 12.29 15.39 -26.88
C LYS A 205 11.12 16.36 -27.01
N SER A 206 10.17 16.32 -26.07
CA SER A 206 9.06 17.26 -26.05
C SER A 206 9.56 18.69 -25.88
N ILE A 207 10.49 18.93 -24.96
CA ILE A 207 11.09 20.27 -24.77
C ILE A 207 11.83 20.72 -26.02
N LEU A 208 12.70 19.88 -26.60
CA LEU A 208 13.50 20.26 -27.77
C LEU A 208 12.67 20.59 -29.02
N ASN A 209 11.45 20.06 -29.10
CA ASN A 209 10.55 20.26 -30.25
C ASN A 209 9.56 21.41 -30.05
N ASN A 210 9.58 22.11 -28.90
CA ASN A 210 8.70 23.23 -28.60
C ASN A 210 9.54 24.43 -28.12
N ASP A 211 9.25 25.63 -28.62
CA ASP A 211 9.85 26.86 -28.09
C ASP A 211 9.27 27.15 -26.70
N MET A 212 9.90 26.62 -25.67
CA MET A 212 9.51 26.77 -24.27
C MET A 212 10.55 27.58 -23.49
N THR A 213 10.08 28.45 -22.61
CA THR A 213 10.93 29.12 -21.62
C THR A 213 11.35 28.14 -20.52
N ALA A 214 12.43 28.45 -19.80
CA ALA A 214 12.90 27.62 -18.69
C ALA A 214 11.85 27.42 -17.58
N GLN A 215 11.02 28.44 -17.33
CA GLN A 215 9.93 28.37 -16.36
C GLN A 215 8.82 27.41 -16.81
N GLU A 216 8.41 27.47 -18.07
CA GLU A 216 7.41 26.53 -18.62
C GLU A 216 7.90 25.09 -18.61
N VAL A 217 9.18 24.87 -18.88
CA VAL A 217 9.81 23.55 -18.77
C VAL A 217 9.76 23.02 -17.35
N GLN A 218 10.10 23.86 -16.36
CA GLN A 218 10.07 23.46 -14.95
C GLN A 218 8.65 23.14 -14.47
N GLU A 219 7.68 24.00 -14.77
CA GLU A 219 6.27 23.78 -14.40
C GLU A 219 5.70 22.51 -15.06
N LEU A 220 6.10 22.21 -16.29
CA LEU A 220 5.69 20.99 -16.98
C LEU A 220 6.38 19.75 -16.40
N ALA A 221 7.67 19.85 -16.03
CA ALA A 221 8.42 18.78 -15.39
C ALA A 221 7.76 18.36 -14.07
N ASP A 222 7.48 19.32 -13.19
CA ASP A 222 6.89 19.06 -11.87
C ASP A 222 5.54 18.32 -12.02
N LYS A 223 4.66 18.83 -12.88
CA LYS A 223 3.34 18.20 -13.15
C LYS A 223 3.48 16.80 -13.77
N THR A 224 4.48 16.60 -14.62
CA THR A 224 4.70 15.30 -15.30
C THR A 224 5.25 14.27 -14.33
N LEU A 225 6.19 14.66 -13.46
CA LEU A 225 6.75 13.80 -12.42
C LEU A 225 5.67 13.35 -11.44
N ASP A 226 4.80 14.25 -10.99
CA ASP A 226 3.68 13.92 -10.10
C ASP A 226 2.77 12.83 -10.70
N ILE A 227 2.47 12.93 -11.99
CA ILE A 227 1.64 11.95 -12.70
C ILE A 227 2.40 10.63 -12.87
N ALA A 228 3.67 10.68 -13.25
CA ALA A 228 4.50 9.49 -13.45
C ALA A 228 4.60 8.66 -12.15
N TYR A 229 4.81 9.33 -11.01
CA TYR A 229 4.85 8.69 -9.69
C TYR A 229 3.55 7.98 -9.31
N GLN A 230 2.40 8.48 -9.76
CA GLN A 230 1.10 7.84 -9.52
C GLN A 230 0.83 6.68 -10.50
N LEU A 231 1.34 6.78 -11.73
CA LEU A 231 1.05 5.81 -12.79
C LEU A 231 1.65 4.43 -12.50
N ALA A 232 2.93 4.37 -12.12
CA ALA A 232 3.65 3.12 -11.96
C ALA A 232 2.99 2.16 -10.95
N PRO A 233 2.61 2.60 -9.72
CA PRO A 233 1.91 1.73 -8.76
C PRO A 233 0.56 1.20 -9.28
N ILE A 234 -0.19 2.02 -10.02
CA ILE A 234 -1.51 1.64 -10.58
C ILE A 234 -1.33 0.56 -11.64
N VAL A 235 -0.41 0.77 -12.59
CA VAL A 235 -0.14 -0.16 -13.68
C VAL A 235 0.43 -1.47 -13.14
N HIS A 236 1.41 -1.38 -12.23
CA HIS A 236 2.02 -2.55 -11.60
C HIS A 236 0.98 -3.40 -10.87
N ARG A 237 0.12 -2.78 -10.03
CA ARG A 237 -0.95 -3.51 -9.33
C ARG A 237 -1.94 -4.15 -10.31
N ARG A 238 -2.32 -3.43 -11.37
CA ARG A 238 -3.25 -3.96 -12.38
C ARG A 238 -2.71 -5.26 -12.99
N PHE A 239 -1.43 -5.28 -13.38
CA PHE A 239 -0.82 -6.47 -13.98
C PHE A 239 -0.62 -7.61 -12.97
N LEU A 240 -0.14 -7.33 -11.76
CA LEU A 240 -0.04 -8.35 -10.71
C LEU A 240 -1.39 -9.03 -10.46
N ARG A 241 -2.47 -8.25 -10.33
CA ARG A 241 -3.83 -8.80 -10.14
C ARG A 241 -4.28 -9.65 -11.33
N LYS A 242 -4.00 -9.20 -12.55
CA LYS A 242 -4.31 -9.95 -13.77
C LYS A 242 -3.60 -11.31 -13.76
N PHE A 243 -2.29 -11.33 -13.54
CA PHE A 243 -1.49 -12.56 -13.58
C PHE A 243 -1.81 -13.51 -12.42
N LEU A 244 -2.06 -12.99 -11.22
CA LEU A 244 -2.52 -13.81 -10.09
C LEU A 244 -3.86 -14.50 -10.38
N ASN A 245 -4.77 -13.82 -11.09
CA ASN A 245 -6.05 -14.42 -11.49
C ASN A 245 -5.85 -15.49 -12.57
N GLU A 246 -4.99 -15.26 -13.55
CA GLU A 246 -4.67 -16.24 -14.60
C GLU A 246 -4.05 -17.51 -14.01
N MET A 247 -3.12 -17.38 -13.06
CA MET A 247 -2.52 -18.53 -12.37
C MET A 247 -3.56 -19.34 -11.59
N ARG A 248 -4.52 -18.68 -10.92
CA ARG A 248 -5.61 -19.37 -10.20
C ARG A 248 -6.57 -20.12 -11.13
N MET A 249 -6.76 -19.62 -12.35
CA MET A 249 -7.63 -20.27 -13.35
C MET A 249 -6.93 -21.46 -14.04
N ASN A 250 -5.61 -21.39 -14.23
CA ASN A 250 -4.82 -22.46 -14.87
C ASN A 250 -4.35 -23.56 -13.91
N GLY A 251 -4.48 -23.34 -12.60
CA GLY A 251 -4.14 -24.31 -11.54
C GLY A 251 -5.29 -25.21 -11.09
N ASN A 252 -6.45 -25.17 -11.78
CA ASN A 252 -7.62 -26.04 -11.56
C ASN A 252 -7.79 -27.03 -12.71
#